data_AF-A0A1G9XTT9-F1
#
_entry.id   AF-A0A1G9XTT9-F1
#
_cell.length_a   1.000
_cell.length_b   1.000
_cell.length_c   1.000
_cell.angle_alpha   90.00
_cell.angle_beta   90.00
_cell.angle_gamma   90.00
#
_symmetry.space_group_name_H-M   'P 1'
#
loop_
_entity.id
_entity.type
_entity.pdbx_description
1 polymer ?
#
loop_
_entity_poly.entity_id
_entity_poly.type
_entity_poly.pdbx_seq_one_letter_code
_entity_poly.pdbx_strand_id
1 'polypeptide(L)'
;MALEEKERIIIPDENGEEHLFEVLFTFDVDQTGNSYIAVVPAEQKDDDEVEVFAFRYEEKSQDEDDLSLFQIESEEEWEMVEEMLNTLTDEETE
;
A
#
# COMPACT_ATOMS: atom_id res chain seq x y z
N MET A 1 -3.87 19.88 16.74
CA MET A 1 -2.92 19.66 15.63
C MET A 1 -2.21 18.36 15.94
N ALA A 2 -2.81 17.25 15.52
CA ALA A 2 -2.12 15.98 15.37
C ALA A 2 -2.28 15.69 13.88
N LEU A 3 -1.37 16.27 13.09
CA LEU A 3 -1.26 15.88 11.69
C LEU A 3 -0.74 14.46 11.69
N GLU A 4 -1.52 13.62 11.04
CA GLU A 4 -1.42 12.18 10.85
C GLU A 4 0.00 11.62 11.03
N GLU A 5 0.16 10.69 11.97
CA GLU A 5 1.29 9.76 11.98
C GLU A 5 1.14 8.90 10.73
N LYS A 6 1.61 9.39 9.57
CA LYS A 6 1.61 8.63 8.32
C LYS A 6 2.30 7.29 8.57
N GLU A 7 1.55 6.21 8.46
CA GLU A 7 2.06 4.87 8.70
C GLU A 7 3.16 4.60 7.67
N ARG A 8 4.35 4.22 8.14
CA ARG A 8 5.47 3.87 7.26
C ARG A 8 5.80 2.42 7.45
N ILE A 9 5.91 1.70 6.35
CA ILE A 9 6.29 0.30 6.35
C ILE A 9 7.63 0.13 5.64
N ILE A 10 8.38 -0.86 6.10
CA ILE A 10 9.63 -1.27 5.48
C ILE A 10 9.30 -2.51 4.67
N ILE A 11 9.45 -2.41 3.36
CA ILE A 11 9.25 -3.53 2.45
C ILE A 11 10.64 -3.96 1.97
N PRO A 12 11.09 -5.20 2.27
CA PRO A 12 12.27 -5.74 1.63
C PRO A 12 11.96 -6.05 0.16
N ASP A 13 12.77 -5.54 -0.75
CA ASP A 13 12.66 -5.83 -2.17
C ASP A 13 13.15 -7.27 -2.49
N GLU A 14 13.01 -7.74 -3.73
CA GLU A 14 13.48 -9.06 -4.19
C GLU A 14 15.00 -9.29 -3.98
N ASN A 15 15.74 -8.20 -3.79
CA ASN A 15 17.17 -8.20 -3.51
C ASN A 15 17.50 -8.27 -1.99
N GLY A 16 16.49 -8.20 -1.12
CA GLY A 16 16.64 -8.11 0.33
C GLY A 16 17.08 -6.72 0.83
N GLU A 17 16.95 -5.70 -0.01
CA GLU A 17 17.18 -4.30 0.38
C GLU A 17 15.91 -3.72 0.99
N GLU A 18 16.04 -3.09 2.15
CA GLU A 18 14.93 -2.51 2.91
C GLU A 18 14.56 -1.15 2.33
N HIS A 19 13.40 -1.04 1.68
CA HIS A 19 12.86 0.23 1.19
C HIS A 19 11.79 0.78 2.13
N LEU A 20 11.85 2.09 2.38
CA LEU A 20 10.89 2.80 3.19
C LEU A 20 9.74 3.31 2.33
N PHE A 21 8.55 2.85 2.66
CA PHE A 21 7.32 3.25 2.00
C PHE A 21 6.38 3.93 2.98
N GLU A 22 5.70 4.98 2.53
CA GLU A 22 4.66 5.69 3.28
C GLU A 22 3.30 5.15 2.82
N VAL A 23 2.53 4.61 3.75
CA VAL A 23 1.20 4.06 3.52
C VAL A 23 0.25 5.20 3.26
N LEU A 24 -0.38 5.17 2.08
CA LEU A 24 -1.50 6.06 1.76
C LEU A 24 -2.79 5.50 2.34
N PHE A 25 -3.07 4.22 2.08
CA PHE A 25 -4.22 3.52 2.63
C PHE A 25 -4.06 1.99 2.58
N THR A 26 -4.82 1.30 3.44
CA THR A 26 -4.95 -0.16 3.48
C THR A 26 -6.41 -0.56 3.40
N PHE A 27 -6.70 -1.69 2.77
CA PHE A 27 -8.04 -2.28 2.79
C PHE A 27 -7.99 -3.80 2.71
N ASP A 28 -8.92 -4.45 3.38
CA ASP A 28 -9.15 -5.88 3.33
C ASP A 28 -10.26 -6.23 2.34
N VAL A 29 -10.03 -7.22 1.49
CA VAL A 29 -11.06 -7.77 0.60
C VAL A 29 -11.56 -9.07 1.22
N ASP A 30 -12.66 -8.97 1.96
CA ASP A 30 -13.31 -10.10 2.63
C ASP A 30 -13.69 -11.25 1.66
N GLN A 31 -13.90 -10.92 0.38
CA GLN A 31 -14.21 -11.89 -0.68
C GLN A 31 -13.06 -12.85 -0.99
N THR A 32 -11.82 -12.38 -0.90
CA THR A 32 -10.61 -13.16 -1.19
C THR A 32 -9.87 -13.54 0.09
N GLY A 33 -10.12 -12.83 1.20
CA GLY A 33 -9.30 -12.90 2.42
C GLY A 33 -7.95 -12.24 2.24
N ASN A 34 -7.74 -11.52 1.14
CA ASN A 34 -6.48 -10.84 0.84
C ASN A 34 -6.58 -9.40 1.33
N SER A 35 -5.44 -8.88 1.77
CA SER A 35 -5.33 -7.49 2.19
C SER A 35 -4.46 -6.72 1.23
N TYR A 36 -4.81 -5.47 0.99
CA TYR A 36 -4.23 -4.60 -0.01
C TYR A 36 -3.73 -3.33 0.65
N ILE A 37 -2.62 -2.80 0.15
CA ILE A 37 -1.98 -1.61 0.67
C ILE A 37 -1.43 -0.78 -0.48
N ALA A 38 -1.81 0.49 -0.52
CA ALA A 38 -1.23 1.47 -1.42
C ALA A 38 -0.20 2.29 -0.66
N VAL A 39 1.00 2.36 -1.21
CA VAL A 39 2.14 3.03 -0.61
C VAL A 39 2.88 3.89 -1.64
N VAL A 40 3.61 4.87 -1.16
CA VAL A 40 4.54 5.66 -1.98
C VAL A 40 5.95 5.58 -1.40
N PRO A 41 7.00 5.54 -2.22
CA PRO A 41 8.37 5.50 -1.74
C PRO A 41 8.67 6.79 -0.96
N ALA A 42 9.11 6.64 0.29
CA ALA A 42 9.36 7.78 1.18
C ALA A 42 10.48 8.69 0.65
N GLU A 43 11.36 8.15 -0.20
CA GLU A 43 12.40 8.87 -0.91
C GLU A 43 11.87 9.82 -2.00
N GLN A 44 10.72 9.52 -2.62
CA GLN A 44 10.09 10.37 -3.64
C GLN A 44 9.07 11.35 -3.05
N LYS A 45 8.85 11.34 -1.73
CA LYS A 45 7.83 12.19 -1.07
C LYS A 45 7.98 13.68 -1.35
N ASP A 46 9.20 14.15 -1.59
CA ASP A 46 9.52 15.54 -1.92
C ASP A 46 9.66 15.78 -3.44
N ASP A 47 9.42 14.75 -4.26
CA ASP A 47 9.44 14.84 -5.72
C ASP A 47 8.10 15.38 -6.25
N ASP A 48 8.12 16.04 -7.41
CA ASP A 48 6.91 16.56 -8.05
C ASP A 48 6.03 15.41 -8.58
N GLU A 49 6.61 14.24 -8.80
CA GLU A 49 5.93 13.02 -9.27
C GLU A 49 6.24 11.87 -8.31
N VAL A 50 5.23 11.39 -7.59
CA VAL A 50 5.32 10.20 -6.73
C VAL A 50 4.69 9.00 -7.42
N GLU A 51 5.43 7.92 -7.54
CA GLU A 51 4.87 6.65 -8.00
C GLU A 51 4.13 5.95 -6.85
N VAL A 52 2.82 5.74 -7.03
CA VAL A 52 2.02 4.94 -6.10
C VAL A 52 2.21 3.48 -6.45
N PHE A 53 2.54 2.68 -5.43
CA PHE A 53 2.68 1.24 -5.53
C PHE A 53 1.59 0.56 -4.72
N ALA A 54 0.90 -0.40 -5.33
CA ALA A 54 -0.09 -1.21 -4.64
C ALA A 54 0.48 -2.61 -4.42
N PHE A 55 0.47 -3.06 -3.18
CA PHE A 55 0.87 -4.40 -2.79
C PHE A 55 -0.31 -5.10 -2.14
N ARG A 56 -0.43 -6.40 -2.36
CA ARG A 56 -1.27 -7.27 -1.55
C ARG A 56 -0.40 -7.99 -0.55
N TYR A 57 -0.83 -8.07 0.70
CA TYR A 57 -0.19 -8.88 1.72
C TYR A 57 -1.09 -10.05 2.11
N GLU A 58 -0.46 -11.21 2.26
CA GLU A 58 -1.10 -12.43 2.74
C GLU A 58 -0.39 -12.89 4.02
N GLU A 59 -1.15 -13.10 5.09
CA GLU A 59 -0.65 -13.69 6.33
C GLU A 59 -0.39 -15.19 6.08
N LYS A 60 0.87 -15.59 6.00
CA LYS A 60 1.21 -17.01 5.90
C LYS A 60 0.99 -17.64 7.26
N SER A 61 0.03 -18.57 7.33
CA SER A 61 -0.37 -19.26 8.58
C SER A 61 0.72 -20.09 9.28
N GLN A 62 1.99 -20.03 8.85
CA GLN A 62 3.08 -20.82 9.41
C GLN A 62 3.99 -20.02 10.34
N ASP A 63 4.10 -18.69 10.17
CA ASP A 63 4.89 -17.80 11.01
C ASP A 63 4.16 -16.44 11.08
N GLU A 64 3.68 -16.06 12.26
CA GLU A 64 2.89 -14.81 12.49
C GLU A 64 3.68 -13.52 12.15
N ASP A 65 5.01 -13.63 11.99
CA ASP A 65 5.89 -12.53 11.63
C ASP A 65 6.25 -12.49 10.13
N ASP A 66 5.82 -13.47 9.32
CA ASP A 66 6.15 -13.54 7.88
C ASP A 66 4.93 -13.14 7.02
N LEU A 67 4.89 -11.86 6.67
CA LEU A 67 3.92 -11.31 5.73
C LEU A 67 4.47 -11.43 4.31
N SER A 68 3.80 -12.19 3.45
CA SER A 68 4.16 -12.25 2.03
C SER A 68 3.51 -11.08 1.30
N LEU A 69 4.33 -10.11 0.90
CA LEU A 69 3.94 -8.99 0.06
C LEU A 69 4.07 -9.39 -1.42
N PHE A 70 3.04 -9.13 -2.20
CA PHE A 70 3.03 -9.32 -3.64
C PHE A 70 2.64 -8.00 -4.30
N GLN A 71 3.44 -7.55 -5.26
CA GLN A 71 3.08 -6.40 -6.07
C GLN A 71 1.83 -6.72 -6.88
N ILE A 72 0.94 -5.74 -6.97
CA ILE A 72 -0.24 -5.83 -7.81
C ILE A 72 0.14 -5.29 -9.19
N GLU A 73 0.01 -6.14 -10.20
CA GLU A 73 0.20 -5.75 -11.61
C GLU A 73 -1.07 -6.00 -12.44
N SER A 74 -2.12 -6.55 -11.81
CA SER A 74 -3.36 -6.89 -12.51
C SER A 74 -4.27 -5.67 -12.59
N GLU A 75 -4.75 -5.35 -13.80
CA GLU A 75 -5.69 -4.25 -14.05
C GLU A 75 -6.92 -4.33 -13.11
N GLU A 76 -7.44 -5.53 -12.84
CA GLU A 76 -8.63 -5.71 -11.98
C GLU A 76 -8.36 -5.32 -10.52
N GLU A 77 -7.18 -5.65 -9.99
CA GLU A 77 -6.80 -5.26 -8.63
C GLU A 77 -6.41 -3.77 -8.56
N TRP A 78 -5.80 -3.25 -9.63
CA TRP A 78 -5.54 -1.81 -9.77
C TRP A 78 -6.83 -1.00 -9.81
N GLU A 79 -7.85 -1.42 -10.56
CA GLU A 79 -9.15 -0.74 -10.60
C GLU A 79 -9.79 -0.67 -9.21
N MET A 80 -9.64 -1.70 -8.37
CA MET A 80 -10.14 -1.66 -6.99
C MET A 80 -9.39 -0.64 -6.13
N VAL A 81 -8.05 -0.61 -6.22
CA VAL A 81 -7.20 0.35 -5.51
C VAL A 81 -7.50 1.78 -5.98
N GLU A 82 -7.63 1.99 -7.29
CA GLU A 82 -7.97 3.28 -7.89
C GLU A 82 -9.37 3.74 -7.52
N GLU A 83 -10.38 2.87 -7.51
CA GLU A 83 -11.76 3.21 -7.10
C GLU A 83 -11.78 3.70 -5.64
N MET A 84 -11.09 2.98 -4.75
CA MET A 84 -10.97 3.34 -3.34
C MET A 84 -10.19 4.64 -3.15
N LEU A 85 -9.05 4.79 -3.84
CA LEU A 85 -8.22 6.00 -3.80
C LEU A 85 -9.00 7.22 -4.31
N ASN A 86 -9.70 7.09 -5.45
CA ASN A 86 -10.52 8.18 -5.99
C ASN A 86 -11.62 8.57 -5.00
N THR A 87 -12.32 7.61 -4.39
CA THR A 87 -13.36 7.90 -3.39
C THR A 87 -12.81 8.69 -2.21
N LEU A 88 -11.64 8.30 -1.68
CA LEU A 88 -10.98 9.01 -0.57
C LEU A 88 -10.48 10.41 -0.97
N THR A 89 -9.94 10.55 -2.19
CA THR A 89 -9.40 11.83 -2.67
C THR A 89 -10.51 12.83 -3.02
N ASP A 90 -11.64 12.34 -3.54
CA ASP A 90 -12.85 13.15 -3.76
C ASP A 90 -13.41 13.66 -2.41
N GLU A 91 -13.36 12.85 -1.34
CA GLU A 91 -13.79 13.25 0.00
C GLU A 91 -12.92 14.35 0.64
N GLU A 92 -11.64 14.48 0.28
CA GLU A 92 -10.76 15.57 0.78
C GLU A 92 -10.98 16.92 0.06
N THR A 93 -11.76 16.96 -1.03
CA THR A 93 -11.94 18.17 -1.86
C THR A 93 -13.26 18.93 -1.62
N GLU A 94 -14.11 18.53 -0.67
CA GLU A 94 -15.34 19.28 -0.29
C GLU A 94 -15.29 20.04 1.05
#